data_AF-A0AAJ2VY49-F1
#
_entry.id   AF-A0AAJ2VY49-F1
#
_cell.length_a   1.000
_cell.length_b   1.000
_cell.length_c   1.000
_cell.angle_alpha   90.00
_cell.angle_beta   90.00
_cell.angle_gamma   90.00
#
_symmetry.space_group_name_H-M   'P 1'
#
loop_
_entity.id
_entity.type
_entity.pdbx_description
1 polymer ?
#
loop_
_entity_poly.entity_id
_entity_poly.type
_entity_poly.pdbx_seq_one_letter_code
_entity_poly.pdbx_strand_id
1 'polypeptide(L)'
;MRKTKMMLLGVLLATAGAVSAAPATVATSGIQKYELKEFIADFTHFTVGDTVPAMYLTEEYNIKQWQLRNLPAPDAGTHWTYMGGNYVLIGDADGKISKIYDGEIFYHR
;
A
#
# COMPACT_ATOMS: atom_id res chain seq x y z
N MET A 1 -15.25 57.54 -42.76
CA MET A 1 -14.08 57.19 -43.60
C MET A 1 -13.19 56.22 -42.82
N ARG A 2 -12.79 55.10 -43.48
CA ARG A 2 -11.65 54.16 -43.23
C ARG A 2 -11.21 53.92 -41.76
N LYS A 3 -11.43 52.75 -41.15
CA LYS A 3 -10.80 51.41 -41.36
C LYS A 3 -9.27 51.42 -41.43
N THR A 4 -8.60 51.04 -40.34
CA THR A 4 -7.32 50.32 -40.39
C THR A 4 -7.22 49.30 -39.25
N LYS A 5 -7.06 48.03 -39.65
CA LYS A 5 -6.69 46.88 -38.81
C LYS A 5 -5.23 47.00 -38.39
N MET A 6 -4.90 46.59 -37.17
CA MET A 6 -3.61 45.99 -36.86
C MET A 6 -3.83 44.86 -35.85
N MET A 7 -3.83 43.64 -36.38
CA MET A 7 -3.63 42.41 -35.60
C MET A 7 -2.16 42.34 -35.21
N LEU A 8 -1.85 42.06 -33.94
CA LEU A 8 -0.55 41.51 -33.56
C LEU A 8 -0.76 40.34 -32.60
N LEU A 9 -0.32 39.17 -33.06
CA LEU A 9 -0.24 37.90 -32.37
C LEU A 9 0.46 38.05 -31.01
N GLY A 10 -0.23 37.67 -29.94
CA GLY A 10 0.38 37.32 -28.65
C GLY A 10 0.16 35.85 -28.38
N VAL A 11 1.09 35.00 -28.82
CA VAL A 11 1.17 33.61 -28.38
C VAL A 11 1.68 33.64 -26.94
N LEU A 12 0.82 33.40 -25.96
CA LEU A 12 1.25 33.11 -24.59
C LEU A 12 1.02 31.63 -24.30
N LEU A 13 2.14 30.96 -24.13
CA LEU A 13 2.34 29.54 -23.94
C LEU A 13 1.56 29.02 -22.72
N ALA A 14 0.63 28.09 -22.94
CA ALA A 14 -0.03 27.36 -21.87
C ALA A 14 0.93 26.31 -21.30
N THR A 15 1.34 26.45 -20.05
CA THR A 15 1.95 25.35 -19.29
C THR A 15 0.99 24.92 -18.19
N ALA A 16 0.10 23.98 -18.54
CA ALA A 16 -0.63 23.19 -17.55
C ALA A 16 0.35 22.17 -16.97
N GLY A 17 0.94 22.49 -15.81
CA GLY A 17 1.71 21.53 -15.04
C GLY A 17 0.77 20.54 -14.36
N ALA A 18 0.50 19.40 -15.00
CA ALA A 18 -0.06 18.25 -14.30
C ALA A 18 1.07 17.64 -13.45
N VAL A 19 1.14 18.00 -12.18
CA VAL A 19 1.91 17.25 -11.19
C VAL A 19 1.21 15.91 -10.99
N SER A 20 1.58 14.93 -11.82
CA SER A 20 1.32 13.53 -11.49
C SER A 20 2.29 13.17 -10.37
N ALA A 21 1.79 13.16 -9.13
CA ALA A 21 2.47 12.50 -8.03
C ALA A 21 2.39 10.99 -8.30
N ALA A 22 3.34 10.48 -9.07
CA ALA A 22 3.55 9.04 -9.16
C ALA A 22 3.85 8.53 -7.75
N PRO A 23 3.17 7.47 -7.26
CA PRO A 23 3.53 6.87 -5.99
C PRO A 23 5.00 6.46 -6.08
N ALA A 24 5.81 6.95 -5.15
CA ALA A 24 7.19 6.51 -5.01
C ALA A 24 7.14 5.00 -4.75
N THR A 25 7.50 4.20 -5.76
CA THR A 25 7.80 2.79 -5.58
C THR A 25 9.09 2.73 -4.77
N VAL A 26 8.96 2.66 -3.45
CA VAL A 26 10.07 2.30 -2.58
C VAL A 26 10.59 0.96 -3.10
N ALA A 27 11.84 0.94 -3.56
CA ALA A 27 12.47 -0.29 -3.98
C ALA A 27 12.49 -1.25 -2.78
N THR A 28 11.67 -2.30 -2.84
CA THR A 28 11.53 -3.36 -1.83
C THR A 28 12.75 -4.30 -1.82
N SER A 29 13.95 -3.75 -1.99
CA SER A 29 15.19 -4.52 -2.00
C SER A 29 15.58 -4.87 -0.56
N GLY A 30 15.51 -6.16 -0.20
CA GLY A 30 15.98 -6.65 1.10
C GLY A 30 14.90 -6.85 2.16
N ILE A 31 13.62 -6.56 1.86
CA ILE A 31 12.52 -6.87 2.77
C ILE A 31 12.14 -8.35 2.78
N GLN A 32 12.60 -9.14 1.80
CA GLN A 32 12.29 -10.57 1.67
C GLN A 32 12.74 -11.37 2.90
N LYS A 33 13.76 -10.89 3.63
CA LYS A 33 14.23 -11.51 4.87
C LYS A 33 13.20 -11.47 6.01
N TYR A 34 12.20 -10.59 5.93
CA TYR A 34 11.11 -10.50 6.89
C TYR A 34 9.89 -11.33 6.46
N GLU A 35 9.89 -11.92 5.26
CA GLU A 35 8.76 -12.72 4.79
C GLU A 35 8.69 -14.04 5.55
N LEU A 36 7.52 -14.33 6.12
CA LEU A 36 7.26 -15.55 6.88
C LEU A 36 6.29 -16.46 6.12
N LYS A 37 6.41 -17.76 6.35
CA LYS A 37 5.46 -18.76 5.82
C LYS A 37 4.36 -19.11 6.81
N GLU A 38 4.66 -18.96 8.10
CA GLU A 38 3.83 -19.36 9.21
C GLU A 38 4.15 -18.53 10.46
N PHE A 39 3.21 -18.46 11.40
CA PHE A 39 3.38 -17.80 12.69
C PHE A 39 2.36 -18.31 13.71
N ILE A 40 2.56 -17.96 14.98
CA ILE A 40 1.61 -18.25 16.06
C ILE A 40 1.04 -16.95 16.58
N ALA A 41 -0.29 -16.87 16.66
CA ALA A 41 -1.03 -15.79 17.28
C ALA A 41 -2.27 -16.35 17.97
N ASP A 42 -2.68 -15.78 19.10
CA ASP A 42 -3.86 -16.23 19.84
C ASP A 42 -3.88 -17.76 20.09
N PHE A 43 -2.71 -18.31 20.44
CA PHE A 43 -2.49 -19.75 20.66
C PHE A 43 -2.79 -20.66 19.45
N THR A 44 -2.89 -20.08 18.26
CA THR A 44 -3.22 -20.76 17.01
C THR A 44 -2.07 -20.63 16.02
N HIS A 45 -1.75 -21.72 15.33
CA HIS A 45 -0.76 -21.72 14.25
C HIS A 45 -1.44 -21.33 12.94
N PHE A 46 -0.87 -20.35 12.24
CA PHE A 46 -1.37 -19.84 10.97
C PHE A 46 -0.32 -19.97 9.89
N THR A 47 -0.76 -20.29 8.68
CA THR A 47 0.04 -20.40 7.47
C THR A 47 -0.62 -19.63 6.34
N VAL A 48 0.13 -19.36 5.26
CA VAL A 48 -0.44 -18.77 4.05
C VAL A 48 -1.56 -19.68 3.50
N GLY A 49 -2.74 -19.11 3.27
CA GLY A 49 -3.96 -19.80 2.82
C GLY A 49 -5.03 -19.99 3.91
N ASP A 50 -4.65 -19.90 5.19
CA ASP A 50 -5.57 -19.94 6.33
C ASP A 50 -6.41 -18.66 6.41
N THR A 51 -7.52 -18.72 7.15
CA THR A 51 -8.40 -17.57 7.37
C THR A 51 -8.22 -17.04 8.79
N VAL A 52 -8.01 -15.73 8.91
CA VAL A 52 -7.86 -15.08 10.23
C VAL A 52 -9.20 -14.99 10.98
N PRO A 53 -9.17 -14.93 12.33
CA PRO A 53 -10.35 -14.62 13.12
C PRO A 53 -11.00 -13.28 12.72
N ALA A 54 -12.34 -13.20 12.82
CA ALA A 54 -13.11 -12.05 12.34
C ALA A 54 -12.70 -10.70 12.96
N MET A 55 -12.13 -10.69 14.16
CA MET A 55 -11.62 -9.46 14.79
C MET A 55 -10.54 -8.76 13.95
N TYR A 56 -9.71 -9.52 13.22
CA TYR A 56 -8.62 -8.98 12.40
C TYR A 56 -9.09 -8.41 11.05
N LEU A 57 -10.36 -8.61 10.69
CA LEU A 57 -11.03 -7.99 9.53
C LEU A 57 -11.59 -6.60 9.86
N THR A 58 -11.60 -6.23 11.15
CA THR A 58 -12.17 -4.95 11.57
C THR A 58 -11.21 -3.80 11.26
N GLU A 59 -11.78 -2.61 11.12
CA GLU A 59 -11.04 -1.40 10.81
C GLU A 59 -9.99 -1.03 11.87
N GLU A 60 -10.15 -1.50 13.11
CA GLU A 60 -9.19 -1.28 14.20
C GLU A 60 -7.81 -1.89 13.93
N TYR A 61 -7.77 -3.00 13.21
CA TYR A 61 -6.52 -3.68 12.85
C TYR A 61 -6.04 -3.34 11.44
N ASN A 62 -6.84 -2.64 10.64
CA ASN A 62 -6.53 -2.28 9.27
C ASN A 62 -5.37 -1.26 9.21
N ILE A 63 -4.29 -1.64 8.51
CA ILE A 63 -3.09 -0.83 8.35
C ILE A 63 -3.15 -0.07 7.02
N LYS A 64 -3.71 1.14 7.08
CA LYS A 64 -3.73 2.05 5.93
C LYS A 64 -2.37 2.65 5.58
N GLN A 65 -1.54 2.89 6.59
CA GLN A 65 -0.22 3.53 6.44
C GLN A 65 0.90 2.51 6.17
N TRP A 66 0.65 1.58 5.25
CA TRP A 66 1.56 0.46 4.93
C TRP A 66 2.93 0.94 4.42
N GLN A 67 2.97 2.08 3.72
CA GLN A 67 4.22 2.68 3.21
C GLN A 67 5.18 3.05 4.35
N LEU A 68 4.66 3.54 5.49
CA LEU A 68 5.47 3.86 6.67
C LEU A 68 5.99 2.63 7.41
N ARG A 69 5.60 1.43 6.97
CA ARG A 69 6.00 0.13 7.54
C ARG A 69 6.95 -0.65 6.63
N ASN A 70 7.38 -0.07 5.51
CA ASN A 70 8.17 -0.74 4.48
C ASN A 70 7.45 -1.96 3.86
N LEU A 71 6.12 -2.04 4.00
CA LEU A 71 5.32 -3.11 3.41
C LEU A 71 5.13 -2.83 1.91
N PRO A 72 5.00 -3.88 1.08
CA PRO A 72 4.57 -3.70 -0.30
C PRO A 72 3.11 -3.25 -0.34
N ALA A 73 2.71 -2.65 -1.47
CA ALA A 73 1.32 -2.30 -1.71
C ALA A 73 0.43 -3.56 -1.57
N PRO A 74 -0.72 -3.46 -0.89
CA PRO A 74 -1.68 -4.57 -0.84
C PRO A 74 -2.22 -4.88 -2.23
N ASP A 75 -2.51 -6.15 -2.49
CA ASP A 75 -3.15 -6.59 -3.73
C ASP A 75 -4.63 -6.13 -3.72
N ALA A 76 -5.28 -6.07 -4.89
CA ALA A 76 -6.67 -5.62 -4.99
C ALA A 76 -7.62 -6.53 -4.16
N GLY A 77 -8.48 -5.92 -3.34
CA GLY A 77 -9.40 -6.66 -2.45
C GLY A 77 -8.71 -7.28 -1.22
N THR A 78 -7.55 -6.74 -0.84
CA THR A 78 -6.82 -7.14 0.36
C THR A 78 -6.40 -5.92 1.17
N HIS A 79 -6.12 -6.13 2.46
CA HIS A 79 -5.50 -5.13 3.32
C HIS A 79 -4.50 -5.78 4.29
N TRP A 80 -3.57 -4.96 4.78
CA TRP A 80 -2.64 -5.35 5.83
C TRP A 80 -3.35 -5.25 7.18
N THR A 81 -3.20 -6.29 8.01
CA THR A 81 -3.66 -6.32 9.40
C THR A 81 -2.48 -6.59 10.33
N TYR A 82 -2.53 -6.11 11.57
CA TYR A 82 -1.51 -6.42 12.58
C TYR A 82 -1.97 -7.58 13.46
N MET A 83 -1.22 -8.68 13.45
CA MET A 83 -1.62 -9.91 14.14
C MET A 83 -0.41 -10.67 14.69
N GLY A 84 -0.41 -10.96 15.99
CA GLY A 84 0.65 -11.76 16.63
C GLY A 84 2.06 -11.19 16.49
N GLY A 85 2.22 -9.87 16.38
CA GLY A 85 3.52 -9.24 16.15
C GLY A 85 3.93 -9.16 14.68
N ASN A 86 3.07 -9.58 13.75
CA ASN A 86 3.35 -9.62 12.32
C ASN A 86 2.37 -8.73 11.54
N TYR A 87 2.78 -8.38 10.33
CA TYR A 87 1.94 -7.76 9.32
C TYR A 87 1.42 -8.86 8.39
N VAL A 88 0.10 -9.04 8.34
CA VAL A 88 -0.54 -10.12 7.59
C VAL A 88 -1.42 -9.52 6.50
N LEU A 89 -1.22 -9.92 5.25
CA LEU A 89 -2.05 -9.47 4.14
C LEU A 89 -3.24 -10.41 4.02
N ILE A 90 -4.45 -9.89 4.21
CA ILE A 90 -5.68 -10.69 4.23
C ILE A 90 -6.67 -10.21 3.18
N GLY A 91 -7.45 -11.14 2.63
CA GLY A 91 -8.57 -10.83 1.75
C GLY A 91 -9.72 -10.13 2.49
N ASP A 92 -10.28 -9.08 1.89
CA ASP A 92 -11.34 -8.28 2.49
C ASP A 92 -12.63 -9.08 2.70
N ALA A 93 -12.89 -10.07 1.83
CA ALA A 93 -14.13 -10.85 1.84
C ALA A 93 -14.04 -12.14 2.66
N ASP A 94 -12.87 -12.79 2.70
CA ASP A 94 -12.69 -14.14 3.22
C ASP A 94 -11.63 -14.27 4.33
N GLY A 95 -10.91 -13.17 4.63
CA GLY A 95 -9.83 -13.14 5.60
C GLY A 95 -8.68 -14.08 5.29
N LYS A 96 -8.54 -14.54 4.04
CA LYS A 96 -7.47 -15.45 3.66
C LYS A 96 -6.12 -14.77 3.69
N ILE A 97 -5.18 -15.39 4.38
CA ILE A 97 -3.79 -14.95 4.48
C ILE A 97 -3.11 -15.21 3.13
N SER A 98 -2.56 -14.17 2.53
CA SER A 98 -1.82 -14.23 1.27
C SER A 98 -0.34 -13.96 1.42
N LYS A 99 0.06 -13.10 2.37
CA LYS A 99 1.46 -12.78 2.70
C LYS A 99 1.61 -12.50 4.19
N ILE A 100 2.77 -12.78 4.75
CA ILE A 100 3.11 -12.51 6.14
C ILE A 100 4.48 -11.85 6.16
N TYR A 101 4.61 -10.72 6.86
CA TYR A 101 5.88 -10.11 7.19
C TYR A 101 6.05 -10.01 8.70
N ASP A 102 7.21 -10.41 9.19
CA ASP A 102 7.66 -10.17 10.55
C ASP A 102 7.57 -8.68 10.89
N GLY A 103 7.11 -8.35 12.11
CA GLY A 103 6.95 -6.96 12.58
C GLY A 103 8.24 -6.14 12.54
N GLU A 104 9.41 -6.79 12.59
CA GLU A 104 10.73 -6.15 12.48
C GLU A 104 10.95 -5.41 11.15
N ILE A 105 10.14 -5.70 10.11
CA ILE A 105 10.15 -4.94 8.85
C ILE A 105 9.90 -3.44 9.08
N PHE A 106 9.21 -3.06 10.17
CA PHE A 106 8.98 -1.66 10.51
C PHE A 106 10.29 -0.86 10.71
N TYR A 107 11.33 -1.52 11.24
CA TYR A 107 12.63 -0.91 11.50
C TYR A 107 13.58 -1.01 10.32
N HIS A 108 13.15 -1.58 9.20
CA HIS A 108 13.94 -1.61 7.97
C HIS A 108 14.31 -0.18 7.50
N ARG A 109 15.55 -0.02 7.03
CA ARG A 109 16.17 1.22 6.59
C ARG A 109 17.04 0.95 5.38
#